data_AF-A0A6P6JGS0-F1
#
_entry.id   AF-A0A6P6JGS0-F1
#
_cell.length_a   1.000
_cell.length_b   1.000
_cell.length_c   1.000
_cell.angle_alpha   90.00
_cell.angle_beta   90.00
_cell.angle_gamma   90.00
#
_symmetry.space_group_name_H-M   'P 1'
#
loop_
_entity.id
_entity.type
_entity.pdbx_description
1 polymer ?
#
loop_
_entity_poly.entity_id
_entity_poly.type
_entity_poly.pdbx_seq_one_letter_code
_entity_poly.pdbx_strand_id
1 'polypeptide(L)'
;MAKRIIYPLYQLGNPQLRIFRPTFNLTLVRPGKEQPPETVQFRIPMEMTKFDVRNYLEKIYSVPVAAVRTRIQYCTNKKRNHSNQRVKRPDYKVAYVQLAQQQTFQFPDIFPEKDKQHEEGSVEEMQEKFMEDERQRQKSDPRRGGVTEWFGL
;
A
#
# COMPACT_ATOMS: atom_id res chain seq x y z
N MET A 1 8.89 -16.77 -0.21
CA MET A 1 9.44 -17.90 0.56
C MET A 1 9.15 -17.66 2.03
N ALA A 2 8.51 -18.58 2.74
CA ALA A 2 8.30 -18.44 4.19
C ALA A 2 9.66 -18.60 4.90
N LYS A 3 10.07 -17.59 5.68
CA LYS A 3 11.32 -17.64 6.44
C LYS A 3 11.14 -18.63 7.58
N ARG A 4 11.72 -19.83 7.44
CA ARG A 4 11.55 -20.95 8.38
C ARG A 4 12.48 -20.77 9.58
N ILE A 5 11.97 -20.15 10.65
CA ILE A 5 12.64 -20.10 11.95
C ILE A 5 12.20 -21.33 12.74
N ILE A 6 13.16 -22.08 13.29
CA ILE A 6 12.87 -23.20 14.18
C ILE A 6 12.83 -22.65 15.61
N TYR A 7 11.67 -22.77 16.26
CA TYR A 7 11.51 -22.38 17.65
C TYR A 7 12.06 -23.48 18.57
N PRO A 8 12.81 -23.13 19.63
CA PRO A 8 13.30 -24.11 20.59
C PRO A 8 12.13 -24.70 21.38
N LEU A 9 12.20 -25.99 21.68
CA LEU A 9 11.19 -26.67 22.49
C LEU A 9 11.22 -26.13 23.92
N TYR A 10 10.05 -25.77 24.43
CA TYR A 10 9.89 -25.35 25.83
C TYR A 10 9.68 -26.56 26.75
N GLN A 11 10.42 -26.61 27.86
CA GLN A 11 10.24 -27.54 28.97
C GLN A 11 10.02 -26.74 30.26
N LEU A 12 9.36 -27.35 31.25
CA LEU A 12 9.11 -26.69 32.53
C LEU A 12 10.44 -26.32 33.20
N GLY A 13 10.57 -25.05 33.60
CA GLY A 13 11.81 -24.50 34.18
C GLY A 13 12.76 -23.86 33.15
N ASN A 14 12.49 -24.00 31.84
CA ASN A 14 13.28 -23.32 30.82
C ASN A 14 13.11 -21.79 30.91
N PRO A 15 14.13 -21.02 30.49
CA PRO A 15 14.04 -19.58 30.42
C PRO A 15 12.96 -19.13 29.42
N GLN A 16 12.46 -17.92 29.61
CA GLN A 16 11.51 -17.28 28.71
C GLN A 16 12.10 -17.17 27.29
N LEU A 17 11.32 -17.58 26.28
CA LEU A 17 11.66 -17.39 24.87
C LEU A 17 11.73 -15.90 24.55
N ARG A 18 12.87 -15.45 23.99
CA ARG A 18 13.13 -14.07 23.57
C ARG A 18 13.53 -14.04 22.11
N ILE A 19 12.94 -13.12 21.35
CA ILE A 19 13.25 -12.89 19.94
C ILE A 19 13.85 -11.49 19.83
N PHE A 20 15.17 -11.41 19.62
CA PHE A 20 15.86 -10.12 19.53
C PHE A 20 15.71 -9.45 18.18
N ARG A 21 15.62 -10.23 17.10
CA ARG A 21 15.55 -9.74 15.72
C ARG A 21 14.37 -10.40 15.00
N PRO A 22 13.14 -9.94 15.23
CA PRO A 22 11.97 -10.51 14.56
C PRO A 22 12.06 -10.29 13.05
N THR A 23 11.68 -11.30 12.27
CA THR A 23 11.65 -11.21 10.79
C THR A 23 10.26 -10.85 10.25
N PHE A 24 9.37 -10.36 11.11
CA PHE A 24 7.98 -10.08 10.77
C PHE A 24 7.85 -8.68 10.15
N ASN A 25 6.99 -8.58 9.13
CA ASN A 25 6.66 -7.33 8.48
C ASN A 25 5.18 -7.02 8.68
N LEU A 26 4.86 -5.95 9.41
CA LEU A 26 3.49 -5.44 9.51
C LEU A 26 3.34 -4.28 8.54
N THR A 27 2.21 -4.26 7.84
CA THR A 27 1.86 -3.17 6.92
C THR A 27 0.56 -2.55 7.36
N LEU A 28 0.59 -1.24 7.60
CA LEU A 28 -0.59 -0.45 7.96
C LEU A 28 -1.40 -0.18 6.68
N VAL A 29 -2.70 -0.47 6.71
CA VAL A 29 -3.56 -0.42 5.52
C VAL A 29 -4.82 0.38 5.82
N ARG A 30 -5.21 1.24 4.86
CA ARG A 30 -6.47 1.99 4.94
C ARG A 30 -7.66 1.02 5.05
N PRO A 31 -8.57 1.22 6.02
CA PRO A 31 -9.75 0.38 6.15
C PRO A 31 -10.65 0.56 4.92
N GLY A 32 -11.15 -0.55 4.38
CA GLY A 32 -12.02 -0.53 3.19
C GLY A 32 -13.49 -0.27 3.50
N LYS A 33 -13.88 -0.32 4.78
CA LYS A 33 -15.19 0.05 5.29
C LYS A 33 -14.98 0.97 6.48
N GLU A 34 -16.00 1.74 6.82
CA GLU A 34 -15.97 2.55 8.04
C GLU A 34 -15.68 1.65 9.26
N GLN A 35 -14.74 2.10 10.08
CA GLN A 35 -14.34 1.46 11.32
C GLN A 35 -14.39 2.50 12.42
N PRO A 36 -14.55 2.07 13.69
CA PRO A 36 -14.41 2.98 14.82
C PRO A 36 -13.05 3.70 14.77
N PRO A 37 -12.99 4.97 15.20
CA PRO A 37 -11.77 5.79 15.10
C PRO A 37 -10.61 5.25 15.95
N GLU A 38 -10.88 4.41 16.93
CA GLU A 38 -9.89 3.69 17.75
C GLU A 38 -9.30 2.45 17.05
N THR A 39 -9.91 1.98 15.95
CA THR A 39 -9.57 0.71 15.31
C THR A 39 -8.64 0.93 14.12
N VAL A 40 -7.43 0.37 14.22
CA VAL A 40 -6.42 0.40 13.17
C VAL A 40 -6.32 -0.97 12.48
N GLN A 41 -6.22 -0.95 11.16
CA GLN A 41 -6.12 -2.16 10.36
C GLN A 41 -4.69 -2.40 9.86
N PHE A 42 -4.17 -3.59 10.11
CA PHE A 42 -2.86 -4.06 9.62
C PHE A 42 -3.01 -5.32 8.77
N ARG A 43 -2.12 -5.48 7.80
CA ARG A 43 -1.82 -6.78 7.19
C ARG A 43 -0.55 -7.33 7.80
N ILE A 44 -0.64 -8.58 8.23
CA ILE A 44 0.40 -9.29 8.98
C ILE A 44 0.70 -10.64 8.31
N PRO A 45 1.89 -11.21 8.53
CA PRO A 45 2.24 -12.51 7.97
C PRO A 45 1.44 -13.64 8.62
N MET A 46 1.39 -14.79 7.96
CA MET A 46 0.55 -15.92 8.37
C MET A 46 1.03 -16.58 9.66
N GLU A 47 2.32 -16.51 9.98
CA GLU A 47 2.89 -17.09 11.19
C GLU A 47 2.56 -16.27 12.45
N MET A 48 2.28 -14.98 12.31
CA MET A 48 2.16 -14.05 13.43
C MET A 48 0.84 -14.22 14.19
N THR A 49 0.90 -14.26 15.52
CA THR A 49 -0.27 -14.37 16.41
C THR A 49 -0.74 -13.01 16.92
N LYS A 50 -1.92 -12.97 17.55
CA LYS A 50 -2.46 -11.74 18.16
C LYS A 50 -1.57 -11.19 19.30
N PHE A 51 -0.88 -12.07 20.03
CA PHE A 51 0.03 -11.68 21.11
C PHE A 51 1.34 -11.13 20.56
N ASP A 52 1.84 -11.71 19.46
CA ASP A 52 3.01 -11.16 18.77
C ASP A 52 2.72 -9.75 18.25
N VAL A 53 1.54 -9.52 17.67
CA VAL A 53 1.14 -8.18 17.18
C VAL A 53 1.13 -7.16 18.31
N ARG A 54 0.52 -7.52 19.45
CA ARG A 54 0.48 -6.67 20.64
C ARG A 54 1.89 -6.32 21.11
N ASN A 55 2.73 -7.33 21.35
CA ASN A 55 4.10 -7.14 21.83
C ASN A 55 4.95 -6.34 20.83
N TYR A 56 4.77 -6.58 19.53
CA TYR A 56 5.50 -5.89 18.48
C TYR A 56 5.17 -4.40 18.46
N LEU A 57 3.88 -4.04 18.53
CA LEU A 57 3.44 -2.63 18.56
C LEU A 57 3.82 -1.93 19.88
N GLU A 58 3.65 -2.59 21.02
CA GLU A 58 3.97 -2.03 22.33
C GLU A 58 5.49 -1.86 22.55
N LYS A 59 6.32 -2.80 22.06
CA LYS A 59 7.78 -2.77 22.33
C LYS A 59 8.59 -2.02 21.29
N ILE A 60 8.18 -2.02 20.01
CA ILE A 60 8.95 -1.36 18.94
C ILE A 60 8.43 0.06 18.68
N TYR A 61 7.10 0.24 18.66
CA TYR A 61 6.48 1.52 18.34
C TYR A 61 5.90 2.24 19.57
N SER A 62 5.99 1.64 20.76
CA SER A 62 5.44 2.21 22.01
C SER A 62 3.95 2.54 21.93
N VAL A 63 3.19 1.79 21.12
CA VAL A 63 1.74 2.02 20.93
C VAL A 63 0.96 1.21 21.96
N PRO A 64 0.10 1.84 22.79
CA PRO A 64 -0.69 1.12 23.78
C PRO A 64 -1.88 0.44 23.09
N VAL A 65 -1.95 -0.90 23.18
CA VAL A 65 -2.96 -1.71 22.50
C VAL A 65 -3.95 -2.30 23.51
N ALA A 66 -5.24 -2.05 23.31
CA ALA A 66 -6.30 -2.59 24.15
C ALA A 66 -6.67 -4.03 23.75
N ALA A 67 -6.95 -4.25 22.46
CA ALA A 67 -7.35 -5.55 21.95
C ALA A 67 -6.89 -5.78 20.52
N VAL A 68 -6.61 -7.04 20.18
CA VAL A 68 -6.23 -7.46 18.83
C VAL A 68 -7.13 -8.60 18.38
N ARG A 69 -7.80 -8.40 17.24
CA ARG A 69 -8.59 -9.42 16.56
C ARG A 69 -7.96 -9.71 15.21
N THR A 70 -7.80 -10.98 14.85
CA THR A 70 -7.17 -11.36 13.57
C THR A 70 -8.10 -12.26 12.78
N ARG A 71 -8.01 -12.19 11.46
CA ARG A 71 -8.69 -13.09 10.54
C ARG A 71 -7.80 -13.39 9.34
N ILE A 72 -7.92 -14.58 8.78
CA ILE A 72 -7.24 -14.94 7.53
C ILE A 72 -8.12 -14.53 6.36
N GLN A 73 -7.56 -13.77 5.42
CA GLN A 73 -8.23 -13.41 4.18
C GLN A 73 -7.83 -14.38 3.09
N TYR A 74 -8.79 -15.17 2.61
CA TYR A 74 -8.63 -15.92 1.38
C TYR A 74 -8.75 -14.98 0.17
N CYS A 75 -7.71 -14.93 -0.65
CA CYS A 75 -7.67 -14.19 -1.90
C CYS A 75 -8.17 -15.01 -3.09
N THR A 76 -8.50 -14.33 -4.19
CA THR A 76 -9.10 -14.98 -5.35
C THR A 76 -8.14 -15.97 -6.03
N ASN A 77 -8.69 -17.09 -6.49
CA ASN A 77 -8.01 -18.11 -7.30
C ASN A 77 -8.73 -18.36 -8.64
N LYS A 78 -9.42 -17.32 -9.13
CA LYS A 78 -10.25 -17.42 -10.35
C LYS A 78 -9.47 -17.05 -11.61
N LYS A 79 -8.39 -16.26 -11.51
CA LYS A 79 -7.59 -15.80 -12.65
C LYS A 79 -6.90 -16.99 -13.30
N ARG A 80 -6.93 -17.05 -14.64
CA ARG A 80 -6.15 -18.00 -15.43
C ARG A 80 -5.11 -17.29 -16.29
N ASN A 81 -3.99 -17.94 -16.57
CA ASN A 81 -2.98 -17.43 -17.50
C ASN A 81 -3.33 -17.81 -18.95
N HIS A 82 -2.50 -17.39 -19.91
CA HIS A 82 -2.67 -17.72 -21.33
C HIS A 82 -2.64 -19.24 -21.60
N SER A 83 -1.96 -20.02 -20.75
CA SER A 83 -1.94 -21.49 -20.77
C SER A 83 -3.10 -22.15 -20.00
N ASN A 84 -4.15 -21.40 -19.67
CA ASN A 84 -5.35 -21.87 -18.95
C ASN A 84 -5.09 -22.44 -17.53
N GLN A 85 -3.92 -22.16 -16.93
CA GLN A 85 -3.56 -22.55 -15.57
C GLN A 85 -4.08 -21.51 -14.56
N ARG A 86 -4.54 -21.96 -13.39
CA ARG A 86 -5.02 -21.07 -12.32
C ARG A 86 -3.87 -20.35 -11.64
N VAL A 87 -4.01 -19.02 -11.47
CA VAL A 87 -3.05 -18.17 -10.77
C VAL A 87 -3.67 -17.72 -9.45
N LYS A 88 -3.17 -18.28 -8.35
CA LYS A 88 -3.60 -17.95 -6.99
C LYS A 88 -2.96 -16.64 -6.53
N ARG A 89 -3.79 -15.69 -6.11
CA ARG A 89 -3.30 -14.52 -5.35
C ARG A 89 -2.92 -14.97 -3.93
N PRO A 90 -1.78 -14.50 -3.39
CA PRO A 90 -1.32 -14.91 -2.06
C PRO A 90 -2.33 -14.48 -1.00
N ASP A 91 -2.66 -15.41 -0.11
CA ASP A 91 -3.50 -15.14 1.05
C ASP A 91 -2.72 -14.32 2.08
N TYR A 92 -3.43 -13.51 2.86
CA TYR A 92 -2.83 -12.68 3.90
C TYR A 92 -3.69 -12.68 5.15
N LYS A 93 -3.07 -12.37 6.29
CA LYS A 93 -3.78 -12.23 7.56
C LYS A 93 -4.02 -10.75 7.85
N VAL A 94 -5.23 -10.44 8.29
CA VAL A 94 -5.65 -9.08 8.69
C VAL A 94 -5.72 -9.02 10.20
N ALA A 95 -5.18 -7.97 10.79
CA ALA A 95 -5.31 -7.64 12.20
C ALA A 95 -6.08 -6.33 12.38
N TYR A 96 -7.09 -6.36 13.24
CA TYR A 96 -7.80 -5.21 13.76
C TYR A 96 -7.27 -4.95 15.16
N VAL A 97 -6.67 -3.79 15.35
CA VAL A 97 -6.03 -3.39 16.60
C VAL A 97 -6.83 -2.22 17.16
N GLN A 98 -7.39 -2.40 18.36
CA GLN A 98 -8.02 -1.31 19.10
C GLN A 98 -6.95 -0.63 19.95
N LEU A 99 -6.78 0.67 19.74
CA LEU A 99 -5.88 1.50 20.54
C LEU A 99 -6.43 1.63 21.98
N ALA A 100 -5.55 1.66 22.95
CA ALA A 100 -5.92 1.98 24.33
C ALA A 100 -5.95 3.50 24.57
N GLN A 101 -6.36 3.92 25.77
CA GLN A 101 -6.33 5.32 26.22
C GLN A 101 -7.20 6.29 25.41
N GLN A 102 -8.26 5.79 24.76
CA GLN A 102 -9.18 6.61 23.95
C GLN A 102 -8.48 7.40 22.82
N GLN A 103 -7.33 6.90 22.36
CA GLN A 103 -6.64 7.48 21.20
C GLN A 103 -7.42 7.20 19.92
N THR A 104 -7.49 8.20 19.05
CA THR A 104 -8.10 8.09 17.73
C THR A 104 -7.00 8.08 16.67
N PHE A 105 -7.22 7.31 15.60
CA PHE A 105 -6.31 7.24 14.47
C PHE A 105 -7.10 7.38 13.17
N GLN A 106 -6.70 8.36 12.36
CA GLN A 106 -7.17 8.49 11.00
C GLN A 106 -6.00 8.21 10.05
N PHE A 107 -6.25 7.39 9.04
CA PHE A 107 -5.24 7.07 8.05
C PHE A 107 -4.89 8.34 7.26
N PRO A 108 -3.64 8.80 7.26
CA PRO A 108 -3.27 10.07 6.62
C PRO A 108 -3.40 9.98 5.10
N ASP A 109 -3.58 11.12 4.45
CA ASP A 109 -3.43 11.18 3.01
C ASP A 109 -1.94 11.20 2.64
N ILE A 110 -1.51 10.17 1.91
CA ILE A 110 -0.11 9.97 1.52
C ILE A 110 0.15 10.61 0.14
N PHE A 111 -0.90 10.89 -0.62
CA PHE A 111 -0.82 11.45 -1.96
C PHE A 111 -1.66 12.72 -2.05
N PRO A 112 -1.26 13.80 -1.34
CA PRO A 112 -1.94 15.08 -1.48
C PRO A 112 -1.83 15.56 -2.93
N GLU A 113 -2.83 16.30 -3.38
CA GLU A 113 -2.76 17.00 -4.66
C GLU A 113 -1.57 17.96 -4.64
N LYS A 114 -0.64 17.78 -5.57
CA LYS A 114 0.51 18.67 -5.70
C LYS A 114 0.06 19.99 -6.33
N ASP A 115 0.62 21.09 -5.85
CA ASP A 115 0.52 22.35 -6.55
C ASP A 115 1.18 22.22 -7.93
N LYS A 116 0.50 22.69 -9.00
CA LYS A 116 0.91 22.58 -10.41
C LYS A 116 2.13 23.44 -10.77
N GLN A 117 2.98 23.77 -9.81
CA GLN A 117 4.22 24.48 -10.11
C GLN A 117 5.20 23.44 -10.65
N HIS A 118 5.18 23.28 -11.97
CA HIS A 118 6.17 22.45 -12.66
C HIS A 118 7.55 23.04 -12.42
N GLU A 119 8.49 22.22 -11.94
CA GLU A 119 9.89 22.60 -11.88
C GLU A 119 10.40 22.84 -13.33
N GLU A 120 11.13 23.93 -13.54
CA GLU A 120 11.65 24.30 -14.86
C GLU A 120 12.51 23.17 -15.43
N GLY A 121 12.11 22.62 -16.58
CA GLY A 121 12.75 21.47 -17.24
C GLY A 121 12.15 20.10 -16.88
N SER A 122 11.04 20.05 -16.14
CA SER A 122 10.34 18.80 -15.85
C SER A 122 9.71 18.16 -17.10
N VAL A 123 9.51 16.82 -17.05
CA VAL A 123 8.85 16.06 -18.12
C VAL A 123 7.41 16.55 -18.35
N GLU A 124 6.77 17.05 -17.29
CA GLU A 124 5.41 17.59 -17.33
C GLU A 124 5.36 18.89 -18.15
N GLU A 125 6.29 19.81 -17.93
CA GLU A 125 6.42 21.03 -18.75
C GLU A 125 6.72 20.71 -20.22
N MET A 126 7.58 19.71 -20.47
CA MET A 126 7.88 19.26 -21.83
C MET A 126 6.65 18.66 -22.52
N GLN A 127 5.81 17.92 -21.78
CA GLN A 127 4.54 17.40 -22.28
C GLN A 127 3.53 18.51 -22.57
N GLU A 128 3.44 19.53 -21.71
CA GLU A 128 2.56 20.68 -21.92
C GLU A 128 2.95 21.46 -23.17
N LYS A 129 4.24 21.77 -23.32
CA LYS A 129 4.80 22.41 -24.53
C LYS A 129 4.49 21.59 -25.78
N PHE A 130 4.69 20.27 -25.73
CA PHE A 130 4.37 19.39 -26.86
C PHE A 130 2.87 19.40 -27.21
N MET A 131 2.00 19.38 -26.19
CA MET A 131 0.54 19.46 -26.41
C MET A 131 0.12 20.82 -26.98
N GLU A 132 0.76 21.90 -26.57
CA GLU A 132 0.49 23.24 -27.09
C GLU A 132 0.94 23.37 -28.54
N ASP A 133 2.11 22.85 -28.89
CA ASP A 133 2.62 22.79 -30.27
C ASP A 133 1.68 21.97 -31.18
N GLU A 134 1.20 20.81 -30.73
CA GLU A 134 0.22 20.00 -31.48
C GLU A 134 -1.10 20.75 -31.69
N ARG A 135 -1.61 21.46 -30.67
CA ARG A 135 -2.82 22.30 -30.81
C ARG A 135 -2.63 23.44 -31.80
N GLN A 136 -1.44 24.03 -31.86
CA GLN A 136 -1.14 25.06 -32.84
C GLN A 136 -1.09 24.48 -34.26
N ARG A 137 -0.45 23.30 -34.43
CA ARG A 137 -0.34 22.60 -35.72
C ARG A 137 -1.68 22.13 -36.28
N GLN A 138 -2.64 21.82 -35.43
CA GLN A 138 -3.98 21.37 -35.85
C GLN A 138 -4.89 22.48 -36.40
N LYS A 139 -4.45 23.74 -36.40
CA LYS A 139 -5.20 24.85 -37.05
C LYS A 139 -5.04 24.80 -38.56
N SER A 140 -5.70 23.87 -39.25
CA SER A 140 -5.78 23.88 -40.71
C SER A 140 -6.94 24.75 -41.19
N ASP A 141 -6.72 25.68 -42.11
CA ASP A 141 -7.81 26.37 -42.82
C ASP A 141 -8.42 25.47 -43.92
N PRO A 142 -9.68 25.03 -43.81
CA PRO A 142 -10.30 24.16 -44.82
C PRO A 142 -10.39 24.81 -46.21
N ARG A 143 -10.33 26.14 -46.30
CA ARG A 143 -10.44 26.90 -47.56
C ARG A 143 -9.15 26.88 -48.40
N ARG A 144 -8.01 26.51 -47.80
CA ARG A 144 -6.70 26.46 -48.48
C ARG A 144 -6.49 25.22 -49.35
N GLY A 145 -7.43 24.25 -49.33
CA GLY A 145 -7.40 23.10 -50.24
C GLY A 145 -6.14 22.22 -50.14
N GLY A 146 -5.46 22.21 -48.98
CA GLY A 146 -4.25 21.41 -48.74
C GLY A 146 -2.92 22.09 -49.04
N VAL A 147 -2.90 23.39 -49.38
CA VAL A 147 -1.66 24.16 -49.55
C VAL A 147 -1.05 24.54 -48.18
N THR A 148 0.25 24.34 -48.02
CA THR A 148 0.97 24.58 -46.74
C THR A 148 1.01 26.05 -46.35
N GLU A 149 0.92 26.34 -45.04
CA GLU A 149 0.93 27.73 -44.50
C GLU A 149 2.33 28.33 -44.30
N TRP A 150 3.40 27.60 -44.64
CA TRP A 150 4.78 28.01 -44.41
C TRP A 150 5.26 29.17 -45.31
N PHE A 151 4.73 29.29 -46.54
CA PHE A 151 5.13 30.34 -47.49
C PHE A 151 4.15 31.52 -47.42
N GLY A 152 4.64 32.72 -47.10
CA GLY A 152 3.84 33.95 -46.95
C GLY A 152 3.97 34.94 -48.12
N LEU A 153 4.15 34.44 -49.34
CA LEU A 153 4.22 35.23 -50.59
C LEU A 153 2.88 35.89 -50.94
#